data_AF-A0A2E2NA64-F1
#
_entry.id   AF-A0A2E2NA64-F1
#
_cell.length_a   1.000
_cell.length_b   1.000
_cell.length_c   1.000
_cell.angle_alpha   90.00
_cell.angle_beta   90.00
_cell.angle_gamma   90.00
#
_symmetry.space_group_name_H-M   'P 1'
#
loop_
_entity.id
_entity.type
_entity.pdbx_description
1 polymer ?
#
loop_
_entity_poly.entity_id
_entity_poly.type
_entity_poly.pdbx_seq_one_letter_code
_entity_poly.pdbx_strand_id
1 'polypeptide(L)'
;MPPRLHLLTLAALTTTALAQDANLLAGPSVGEKTTHTLVSTDMSGEFQRLDARPEEAALRLLDLDHHERERAMEIINERRLRLAMMLIDEVETVRRIEDLRKNDKGADARRLLRELWERFDRTERRDPLYAPIAENLPTLQQRRLRELIDEYWEAWVLWADRGRGEKAGRGKQGDRVRDRLAFQLFEREVNRAYERSLRHYREALEDINEAVDPTRAQRENIREHVIAHLRDTRLEATPEQRREAMLEIYRMLDDTRQEKLFVHMLKQAAPD
;
A
#
# COMPACT_ATOMS: atom_id res chain seq x y z
N MET A 1 -18.45 14.72 -81.39
CA MET A 1 -17.93 14.17 -82.66
C MET A 1 -16.47 13.74 -82.46
N PRO A 2 -16.03 12.67 -83.13
CA PRO A 2 -14.94 11.74 -82.77
C PRO A 2 -13.60 12.13 -83.46
N PRO A 3 -12.47 11.37 -83.46
CA PRO A 3 -12.28 9.93 -83.83
C PRO A 3 -11.50 9.12 -82.75
N ARG A 4 -11.61 7.81 -82.50
CA ARG A 4 -11.74 6.52 -83.24
C ARG A 4 -10.53 6.07 -84.07
N LEU A 5 -10.21 4.76 -83.90
CA LEU A 5 -9.41 3.81 -84.71
C LEU A 5 -7.93 3.63 -84.30
N HIS A 6 -7.30 2.45 -84.21
CA HIS A 6 -7.60 1.02 -84.43
C HIS A 6 -6.49 0.22 -83.69
N LEU A 7 -6.73 -0.85 -82.91
CA LEU A 7 -6.94 -2.27 -83.28
C LEU A 7 -5.64 -3.05 -83.63
N LEU A 8 -5.31 -4.09 -82.84
CA LEU A 8 -4.73 -5.42 -83.18
C LEU A 8 -4.02 -6.04 -81.93
N THR A 9 -4.61 -7.05 -81.25
CA THR A 9 -4.27 -8.51 -81.29
C THR A 9 -2.78 -8.82 -81.09
N LEU A 10 -2.31 -9.73 -80.22
CA LEU A 10 -2.61 -11.17 -80.19
C LEU A 10 -1.96 -11.83 -78.94
N ALA A 11 -2.49 -12.99 -78.59
CA ALA A 11 -2.15 -13.98 -77.57
C ALA A 11 -0.66 -14.24 -77.25
N ALA A 12 -0.33 -14.62 -76.01
CA ALA A 12 -0.39 -16.02 -75.50
C ALA A 12 0.39 -16.18 -74.17
N LEU A 13 0.07 -17.29 -73.47
CA LEU A 13 0.84 -17.97 -72.42
C LEU A 13 0.57 -17.59 -70.94
N THR A 14 -0.48 -18.23 -70.43
CA THR A 14 -0.49 -19.00 -69.18
C THR A 14 0.87 -19.12 -68.47
N THR A 15 1.00 -18.45 -67.31
CA THR A 15 1.90 -18.88 -66.25
C THR A 15 1.08 -19.02 -64.97
N THR A 16 0.73 -20.27 -64.71
CA THR A 16 0.63 -20.96 -63.43
C THR A 16 0.48 -20.11 -62.16
N ALA A 17 -0.68 -20.28 -61.53
CA ALA A 17 -0.92 -20.03 -60.11
C ALA A 17 0.19 -20.62 -59.23
N LEU A 18 0.71 -19.82 -58.30
CA LEU A 18 1.34 -20.22 -57.03
C LEU A 18 1.63 -18.96 -56.21
N ALA A 19 0.59 -18.37 -55.63
CA ALA A 19 0.71 -17.36 -54.59
C ALA A 19 -0.48 -17.41 -53.62
N GLN A 20 -0.90 -18.63 -53.27
CA GLN A 20 -1.68 -18.90 -52.08
C GLN A 20 -0.90 -19.99 -51.37
N ASP A 21 -0.02 -19.60 -50.43
CA ASP A 21 0.55 -20.46 -49.38
C ASP A 21 1.57 -19.74 -48.47
N ALA A 22 1.63 -18.39 -48.49
CA ALA A 22 2.49 -17.65 -47.57
C ALA A 22 1.90 -17.49 -46.14
N ASN A 23 0.71 -18.04 -45.86
CA ASN A 23 -0.01 -17.79 -44.60
C ASN A 23 -0.46 -19.06 -43.85
N LEU A 24 0.02 -20.25 -44.22
CA LEU A 24 -0.28 -21.50 -43.49
C LEU A 24 0.57 -21.71 -42.22
N LEU A 25 1.59 -20.86 -42.02
CA LEU A 25 2.42 -20.83 -40.81
C LEU A 25 2.28 -19.51 -40.02
N ALA A 26 1.35 -18.64 -40.40
CA ALA A 26 1.00 -17.52 -39.55
C ALA A 26 0.27 -18.07 -38.34
N GLY A 27 0.98 -18.15 -37.21
CA GLY A 27 0.34 -18.43 -35.92
C GLY A 27 -0.81 -17.44 -35.69
N PRO A 28 -1.80 -17.80 -34.85
CA PRO A 28 -2.91 -16.90 -34.55
C PRO A 28 -2.37 -15.52 -34.19
N SER A 29 -2.78 -14.50 -34.94
CA SER A 29 -2.42 -13.11 -34.69
C SER A 29 -3.03 -12.71 -33.34
N VAL A 30 -2.25 -12.85 -32.28
CA VAL A 30 -2.59 -12.30 -30.97
C VAL A 30 -2.50 -10.79 -31.15
N GLY A 31 -3.63 -10.13 -31.39
CA GLY A 31 -3.66 -8.68 -31.41
C GLY A 31 -3.10 -8.19 -30.08
N GLU A 32 -2.03 -7.39 -30.13
CA GLU A 32 -1.41 -6.73 -28.98
C GLU A 32 -2.36 -5.67 -28.41
N LYS A 33 -3.47 -6.11 -27.82
CA LYS A 33 -4.07 -5.42 -26.69
C LYS A 33 -3.62 -6.17 -25.46
N THR A 34 -2.37 -5.99 -25.08
CA THR A 34 -1.91 -6.24 -23.71
C THR A 34 -2.67 -5.27 -22.82
N THR A 35 -3.91 -5.65 -22.48
CA THR A 35 -4.73 -4.96 -21.50
C THR A 35 -4.08 -5.30 -20.17
N HIS A 36 -3.27 -4.37 -19.65
CA HIS A 36 -2.54 -4.60 -18.42
C HIS A 36 -3.56 -4.81 -17.30
N THR A 37 -3.44 -5.93 -16.58
CA THR A 37 -4.31 -6.32 -15.45
C THR A 37 -3.51 -6.28 -14.14
N LEU A 38 -4.21 -6.10 -13.02
CA LEU A 38 -3.64 -6.26 -11.69
C LEU A 38 -3.55 -7.74 -11.26
N VAL A 39 -4.26 -8.63 -11.93
CA VAL A 39 -4.29 -10.05 -11.59
C VAL A 39 -3.08 -10.73 -12.21
N SER A 40 -2.17 -11.20 -11.36
CA SER A 40 -1.05 -12.06 -11.77
C SER A 40 -1.09 -13.38 -11.03
N THR A 41 -0.55 -14.41 -11.68
CA THR A 41 -0.32 -15.73 -11.07
C THR A 41 1.17 -16.00 -11.00
N ASP A 42 1.61 -16.68 -9.95
CA ASP A 42 3.00 -17.13 -9.86
C ASP A 42 3.28 -18.34 -10.78
N MET A 43 4.53 -18.84 -10.74
CA MET A 43 4.95 -20.00 -11.55
C MET A 43 4.21 -21.30 -11.19
N SER A 44 3.57 -21.35 -10.03
CA SER A 44 2.74 -22.48 -9.58
C SER A 44 1.27 -22.32 -9.99
N GLY A 45 0.92 -21.23 -10.68
CA GLY A 45 -0.45 -20.88 -11.04
C GLY A 45 -1.28 -20.33 -9.87
N GLU A 46 -0.64 -19.96 -8.76
CA GLU A 46 -1.32 -19.39 -7.60
C GLU A 46 -1.54 -17.89 -7.76
N PHE A 47 -2.65 -17.38 -7.24
CA PHE A 47 -2.95 -15.95 -7.26
C PHE A 47 -1.90 -15.17 -6.47
N GLN A 48 -1.24 -14.24 -7.15
CA GLN A 48 -0.23 -13.38 -6.53
C GLN A 48 -0.92 -12.16 -5.94
N ARG A 49 -0.85 -12.05 -4.61
CA ARG A 49 -1.39 -10.90 -3.88
C ARG A 49 -0.53 -9.68 -4.12
N LEU A 50 -1.18 -8.54 -4.31
CA LEU A 50 -0.50 -7.26 -4.35
C LEU A 50 0.13 -6.94 -3.00
N ASP A 51 1.32 -6.33 -3.06
CA ASP A 51 1.95 -5.74 -1.90
C ASP A 51 1.18 -4.49 -1.47
N ALA A 52 0.87 -3.58 -2.39
CA ALA A 52 0.13 -2.36 -2.10
C ALA A 52 -1.39 -2.55 -2.15
N ARG A 53 -2.13 -1.47 -1.87
CA ARG A 53 -3.56 -1.40 -2.16
C ARG A 53 -3.82 -1.51 -3.68
N PRO A 54 -4.92 -2.13 -4.12
CA PRO A 54 -5.30 -2.20 -5.53
C PRO A 54 -5.33 -0.81 -6.20
N GLU A 55 -5.81 0.21 -5.49
CA GLU A 55 -5.90 1.58 -5.98
C GLU A 55 -4.51 2.15 -6.33
N GLU A 56 -3.51 1.94 -5.47
CA GLU A 56 -2.13 2.39 -5.72
C GLU A 56 -1.46 1.59 -6.84
N ALA A 57 -1.69 0.29 -6.90
CA ALA A 57 -1.13 -0.55 -7.95
C ALA A 57 -1.72 -0.21 -9.32
N ALA A 58 -3.03 0.09 -9.39
CA ALA A 58 -3.73 0.44 -10.61
C ALA A 58 -3.15 1.70 -11.27
N LEU A 59 -2.75 2.72 -10.48
CA LEU A 59 -2.14 3.95 -11.01
C LEU A 59 -0.90 3.69 -11.86
N ARG A 60 -0.18 2.58 -11.63
CA ARG A 60 1.00 2.21 -12.44
C ARG A 60 0.64 1.68 -13.82
N LEU A 61 -0.60 1.23 -13.99
CA LEU A 61 -1.14 0.68 -15.24
C LEU A 61 -1.98 1.68 -16.04
N LEU A 62 -2.35 2.81 -15.42
CA LEU A 62 -3.06 3.89 -16.09
C LEU A 62 -2.10 4.76 -16.90
N ASP A 63 -2.58 5.23 -18.04
CA ASP A 63 -1.87 6.19 -18.89
C ASP A 63 -2.12 7.61 -18.36
N LEU A 64 -1.43 7.95 -17.27
CA LEU A 64 -1.53 9.23 -16.57
C LEU A 64 -0.37 10.13 -16.96
N ASP A 65 -0.67 11.42 -17.17
CA ASP A 65 0.37 12.42 -17.27
C ASP A 65 1.09 12.63 -15.91
N HIS A 66 2.15 13.42 -15.93
CA HIS A 66 2.97 13.66 -14.74
C HIS A 66 2.16 14.31 -13.60
N HIS A 67 1.32 15.29 -13.92
CA HIS A 67 0.56 16.08 -12.95
C HIS A 67 -0.61 15.28 -12.36
N GLU A 68 -1.30 14.46 -13.16
CA GLU A 68 -2.30 13.49 -12.69
C GLU A 68 -1.69 12.47 -11.74
N ARG A 69 -0.51 11.95 -12.09
CA ARG A 69 0.22 10.98 -11.26
C ARG A 69 0.67 11.59 -9.93
N GLU A 70 1.18 12.81 -9.94
CA GLU A 70 1.59 13.53 -8.73
C GLU A 70 0.40 13.72 -7.78
N ARG A 71 -0.73 14.26 -8.26
CA ARG A 71 -1.95 14.44 -7.45
C ARG A 71 -2.46 13.12 -6.87
N ALA A 72 -2.48 12.05 -7.66
CA ALA A 72 -2.87 10.73 -7.17
C ALA A 72 -1.91 10.20 -6.08
N MET A 73 -0.61 10.47 -6.22
CA MET A 73 0.40 10.09 -5.23
C MET A 73 0.30 10.92 -3.94
N GLU A 74 -0.03 12.21 -4.04
CA GLU A 74 -0.30 13.08 -2.90
C GLU A 74 -1.43 12.52 -2.03
N ILE A 75 -2.55 12.09 -2.65
CA ILE A 75 -3.68 11.47 -1.95
C ILE A 75 -3.26 10.20 -1.20
N ILE A 76 -2.43 9.36 -1.83
CA ILE A 76 -1.89 8.15 -1.21
C ILE A 76 -0.99 8.51 -0.02
N ASN A 77 -0.12 9.50 -0.18
CA ASN A 77 0.79 9.95 0.87
C ASN A 77 0.04 10.60 2.04
N GLU A 78 -0.99 11.39 1.75
CA GLU A 78 -1.86 11.98 2.77
C GLU A 78 -2.56 10.89 3.59
N ARG A 79 -3.11 9.85 2.94
CA ARG A 79 -3.67 8.69 3.66
C ARG A 79 -2.63 8.03 4.55
N ARG A 80 -1.43 7.78 4.04
CA ARG A 80 -0.34 7.15 4.82
C ARG A 80 0.03 8.00 6.03
N LEU A 81 0.12 9.32 5.87
CA LEU A 81 0.38 10.25 6.96
C LEU A 81 -0.76 10.24 7.99
N ARG A 82 -2.03 10.30 7.56
CA ARG A 82 -3.19 10.18 8.45
C ARG A 82 -3.17 8.89 9.24
N LEU A 83 -2.79 7.77 8.60
CA LEU A 83 -2.69 6.48 9.28
C LEU A 83 -1.57 6.50 10.32
N ALA A 84 -0.40 7.03 9.99
CA ALA A 84 0.72 7.14 10.93
C ALA A 84 0.37 8.05 12.14
N MET A 85 -0.28 9.19 11.89
CA MET A 85 -0.77 10.08 12.95
C MET A 85 -1.80 9.39 13.85
N MET A 86 -2.74 8.64 13.26
CA MET A 86 -3.67 7.83 14.05
C MET A 86 -2.93 6.84 14.95
N LEU A 87 -1.85 6.20 14.49
CA LEU A 87 -1.07 5.29 15.33
C LEU A 87 -0.35 5.99 16.49
N ILE A 88 0.08 7.25 16.30
CA ILE A 88 0.63 8.09 17.37
C ILE A 88 -0.48 8.44 18.38
N ASP A 89 -1.65 8.83 17.89
CA ASP A 89 -2.80 9.16 18.72
C ASP A 89 -3.27 7.96 19.53
N GLU A 90 -3.14 6.77 18.95
CA GLU A 90 -3.59 5.48 19.49
C GLU A 90 -2.45 4.60 19.99
N VAL A 91 -1.31 5.20 20.39
CA VAL A 91 -0.10 4.47 20.78
C VAL A 91 -0.36 3.45 21.91
N GLU A 92 -1.24 3.76 22.87
CA GLU A 92 -1.65 2.80 23.90
C GLU A 92 -2.42 1.61 23.33
N THR A 93 -3.34 1.88 22.40
CA THR A 93 -4.11 0.84 21.70
C THR A 93 -3.17 -0.05 20.89
N VAL A 94 -2.21 0.54 20.19
CA VAL A 94 -1.19 -0.18 19.41
C VAL A 94 -0.32 -1.06 20.31
N ARG A 95 0.19 -0.51 21.42
CA ARG A 95 0.95 -1.28 22.41
C ARG A 95 0.13 -2.44 22.97
N ARG A 96 -1.14 -2.20 23.32
CA ARG A 96 -2.05 -3.25 23.81
C ARG A 96 -2.29 -4.33 22.77
N ILE A 97 -2.38 -3.98 21.48
CA ILE A 97 -2.49 -4.95 20.37
C ILE A 97 -1.23 -5.83 20.33
N GLU A 98 -0.03 -5.25 20.44
CA GLU A 98 1.24 -6.01 20.47
C GLU A 98 1.31 -6.94 21.69
N ASP A 99 0.98 -6.45 22.88
CA ASP A 99 0.98 -7.24 24.11
C ASP A 99 -0.01 -8.41 24.02
N LEU A 100 -1.22 -8.18 23.48
CA LEU A 100 -2.19 -9.25 23.26
C LEU A 100 -1.69 -10.29 22.24
N ARG A 101 -0.99 -9.87 21.18
CA ARG A 101 -0.37 -10.79 20.21
C ARG A 101 0.72 -11.64 20.86
N LYS A 102 1.58 -11.04 21.69
CA LYS A 102 2.66 -11.75 22.41
C LYS A 102 2.15 -12.78 23.42
N ASN A 103 0.95 -12.55 23.98
CA ASN A 103 0.33 -13.41 25.00
C ASN A 103 -0.73 -14.37 24.42
N ASP A 104 -0.64 -14.74 23.13
CA ASP A 104 -1.57 -15.64 22.42
C ASP A 104 -3.06 -15.21 22.40
N LYS A 105 -3.35 -13.93 22.70
CA LYS A 105 -4.70 -13.35 22.67
C LYS A 105 -5.01 -12.69 21.33
N GLY A 106 -4.70 -13.39 20.24
CA GLY A 106 -4.81 -12.87 18.88
C GLY A 106 -6.24 -12.46 18.45
N ALA A 107 -7.28 -13.02 19.08
CA ALA A 107 -8.66 -12.61 18.83
C ALA A 107 -8.97 -11.22 19.41
N ASP A 108 -8.51 -10.94 20.62
CA ASP A 108 -8.65 -9.62 21.25
C ASP A 108 -7.84 -8.55 20.52
N ALA A 109 -6.61 -8.89 20.11
CA ALA A 109 -5.78 -8.01 19.28
C ALA A 109 -6.48 -7.65 17.96
N ARG A 110 -7.09 -8.64 17.29
CA ARG A 110 -7.86 -8.42 16.06
C ARG A 110 -9.11 -7.57 16.28
N ARG A 111 -9.77 -7.69 17.43
CA ARG A 111 -10.91 -6.84 17.80
C ARG A 111 -10.48 -5.36 17.93
N LEU A 112 -9.43 -5.07 18.69
CA LEU A 112 -8.92 -3.69 18.83
C LEU A 112 -8.48 -3.11 17.49
N LEU A 113 -7.84 -3.91 16.64
CA LEU A 113 -7.43 -3.48 15.30
C LEU A 113 -8.64 -3.22 14.39
N ARG A 114 -9.73 -3.97 14.56
CA ARG A 114 -11.01 -3.67 13.90
C ARG A 114 -11.57 -2.35 14.40
N GLU A 115 -11.59 -2.09 15.70
CA GLU A 115 -12.05 -0.80 16.25
C GLU A 115 -11.24 0.39 15.70
N LEU A 116 -9.92 0.23 15.51
CA LEU A 116 -9.10 1.22 14.80
C LEU A 116 -9.53 1.40 13.36
N TRP A 117 -9.75 0.31 12.63
CA TRP A 117 -10.21 0.35 11.24
C TRP A 117 -11.55 1.07 11.08
N GLU A 118 -12.51 0.79 11.97
CA GLU A 118 -13.84 1.42 11.93
C GLU A 118 -13.77 2.92 12.22
N ARG A 119 -12.81 3.36 13.05
CA ARG A 119 -12.58 4.78 13.30
C ARG A 119 -11.91 5.47 12.12
N PHE A 120 -10.96 4.79 11.47
CA PHE A 120 -10.16 5.34 10.36
C PHE A 120 -10.93 5.41 9.03
N ASP A 121 -11.55 4.30 8.62
CA ASP A 121 -12.26 4.16 7.33
C ASP A 121 -13.76 3.93 7.56
N ARG A 122 -14.48 5.02 7.89
CA ARG A 122 -15.92 4.96 8.22
C ARG A 122 -16.82 4.68 7.03
N THR A 123 -16.46 5.16 5.84
CA THR A 123 -17.35 5.22 4.67
C THR A 123 -17.06 4.13 3.65
N GLU A 124 -15.82 4.03 3.16
CA GLU A 124 -15.44 3.11 2.07
C GLU A 124 -14.32 2.17 2.51
N ARG A 125 -14.69 1.08 3.20
CA ARG A 125 -13.72 0.10 3.75
C ARG A 125 -12.96 -0.67 2.66
N ARG A 126 -13.63 -0.98 1.54
CA ARG A 126 -13.05 -1.77 0.43
C ARG A 126 -12.03 -0.95 -0.34
N ASP A 127 -12.38 0.26 -0.77
CA ASP A 127 -11.54 1.11 -1.62
C ASP A 127 -11.51 2.58 -1.13
N PRO A 128 -10.97 2.86 0.06
CA PRO A 128 -10.98 4.19 0.65
C PRO A 128 -10.21 5.24 -0.16
N LEU A 129 -9.38 4.81 -1.13
CA LEU A 129 -8.65 5.69 -2.02
C LEU A 129 -9.35 5.89 -3.38
N TYR A 130 -10.37 5.10 -3.72
CA TYR A 130 -10.96 5.17 -5.05
C TYR A 130 -11.57 6.54 -5.32
N ALA A 131 -12.50 6.99 -4.48
CA ALA A 131 -13.20 8.26 -4.67
C ALA A 131 -12.24 9.47 -4.78
N PRO A 132 -11.32 9.72 -3.82
CA PRO A 132 -10.44 10.89 -3.90
C PRO A 132 -9.50 10.84 -5.12
N ILE A 133 -9.01 9.65 -5.50
CA ILE A 133 -8.19 9.51 -6.72
C ILE A 133 -9.05 9.78 -7.96
N ALA A 134 -10.23 9.17 -8.06
CA ALA A 134 -11.10 9.29 -9.23
C ALA A 134 -11.52 10.74 -9.49
N GLU A 135 -11.80 11.52 -8.46
CA GLU A 135 -12.14 12.95 -8.58
C GLU A 135 -11.04 13.78 -9.29
N ASN A 136 -9.80 13.32 -9.27
CA ASN A 136 -8.65 14.00 -9.88
C ASN A 136 -8.25 13.44 -11.26
N LEU A 137 -8.97 12.41 -11.75
CA LEU A 137 -8.68 11.74 -13.01
C LEU A 137 -9.73 12.05 -14.10
N PRO A 138 -9.36 12.00 -15.39
CA PRO A 138 -10.32 12.04 -16.49
C PRO A 138 -11.30 10.86 -16.42
N THR A 139 -12.54 11.06 -16.89
CA THR A 139 -13.60 10.03 -16.83
C THR A 139 -13.18 8.67 -17.43
N LEU A 140 -12.38 8.68 -18.50
CA LEU A 140 -11.87 7.44 -19.10
C LEU A 140 -10.96 6.68 -18.12
N GLN A 141 -10.06 7.40 -17.44
CA GLN A 141 -9.15 6.81 -16.45
C GLN A 141 -9.86 6.42 -15.16
N GLN A 142 -10.89 7.15 -14.73
CA GLN A 142 -11.74 6.76 -13.61
C GLN A 142 -12.41 5.39 -13.86
N ARG A 143 -12.99 5.21 -15.05
CA ARG A 143 -13.61 3.94 -15.44
C ARG A 143 -12.56 2.83 -15.46
N ARG A 144 -11.39 3.09 -16.06
CA ARG A 144 -10.31 2.11 -16.12
C ARG A 144 -9.78 1.73 -14.74
N LEU A 145 -9.63 2.70 -13.84
CA LEU A 145 -9.24 2.48 -12.45
C LEU A 145 -10.23 1.55 -11.75
N ARG A 146 -11.54 1.82 -11.89
CA ARG A 146 -12.59 0.97 -11.31
C ARG A 146 -12.55 -0.45 -11.86
N GLU A 147 -12.43 -0.60 -13.18
CA GLU A 147 -12.33 -1.91 -13.84
C GLU A 147 -11.16 -2.74 -13.26
N LEU A 148 -9.97 -2.14 -13.16
CA LEU A 148 -8.79 -2.82 -12.63
C LEU A 148 -8.98 -3.26 -11.16
N ILE A 149 -9.56 -2.38 -10.32
CA ILE A 149 -9.80 -2.66 -8.91
C ILE A 149 -10.84 -3.78 -8.74
N ASP A 150 -11.96 -3.70 -9.46
CA ASP A 150 -13.04 -4.69 -9.37
C ASP A 150 -12.55 -6.05 -9.91
N GLU A 151 -11.82 -6.08 -11.02
CA GLU A 151 -11.18 -7.30 -11.57
C GLU A 151 -10.27 -7.97 -10.54
N TYR A 152 -9.41 -7.20 -9.87
CA TYR A 152 -8.54 -7.72 -8.83
C TYR A 152 -9.32 -8.28 -7.64
N TRP A 153 -10.35 -7.56 -7.17
CA TRP A 153 -11.18 -8.01 -6.05
C TRP A 153 -11.94 -9.29 -6.37
N GLU A 154 -12.50 -9.41 -7.57
CA GLU A 154 -13.17 -10.62 -8.02
C GLU A 154 -12.22 -11.81 -8.03
N ALA A 155 -11.04 -11.66 -8.64
CA ALA A 155 -10.02 -12.71 -8.65
C ALA A 155 -9.56 -13.09 -7.24
N TRP A 156 -9.35 -12.12 -6.36
CA TRP A 156 -8.90 -12.39 -4.99
C TRP A 156 -9.97 -13.07 -4.14
N VAL A 157 -11.24 -12.67 -4.27
CA VAL A 157 -12.36 -13.31 -3.57
C VAL A 157 -12.56 -14.73 -4.06
N LEU A 158 -12.52 -14.97 -5.38
CA LEU A 158 -12.62 -16.31 -5.96
C LEU A 158 -11.49 -17.21 -5.45
N TRP A 159 -10.25 -16.70 -5.45
CA TRP A 159 -9.11 -17.44 -4.90
C TRP A 159 -9.26 -17.70 -3.39
N ALA A 160 -9.67 -16.70 -2.60
CA ALA A 160 -9.81 -16.85 -1.15
C ALA A 160 -10.95 -17.79 -0.72
N ASP A 161 -11.87 -18.11 -1.64
CA ASP A 161 -13.00 -19.01 -1.44
C ASP A 161 -12.87 -20.32 -2.23
N ARG A 162 -11.72 -20.56 -2.87
CA ARG A 162 -11.42 -21.79 -3.61
C ARG A 162 -11.49 -22.98 -2.66
N GLY A 163 -12.47 -23.85 -2.86
CA GLY A 163 -12.84 -24.92 -1.92
C GLY A 163 -14.34 -24.94 -1.58
N ARG A 164 -15.11 -23.91 -1.97
CA ARG A 164 -16.57 -23.86 -1.76
C ARG A 164 -17.44 -23.99 -3.02
N GLY A 165 -16.84 -24.33 -4.16
CA GLY A 165 -17.57 -24.64 -5.41
C GLY A 165 -18.27 -23.42 -6.03
N GLU A 166 -19.36 -23.66 -6.76
CA GLU A 166 -20.08 -22.66 -7.59
C GLU A 166 -20.64 -21.44 -6.84
N LYS A 167 -20.69 -21.48 -5.50
CA LYS A 167 -21.17 -20.37 -4.66
C LYS A 167 -20.06 -19.38 -4.27
N ALA A 168 -18.83 -19.61 -4.72
CA ALA A 168 -17.69 -18.77 -4.40
C ALA A 168 -17.96 -17.29 -4.75
N GLY A 169 -17.74 -16.41 -3.79
CA GLY A 169 -17.80 -14.95 -4.01
C GLY A 169 -19.19 -14.33 -4.22
N ARG A 170 -20.30 -15.08 -4.05
CA ARG A 170 -21.66 -14.58 -4.30
C ARG A 170 -22.43 -14.23 -3.01
N GLY A 171 -23.30 -13.23 -3.13
CA GLY A 171 -24.22 -12.78 -2.07
C GLY A 171 -23.53 -12.38 -0.76
N LYS A 172 -24.25 -12.54 0.36
CA LYS A 172 -23.75 -12.20 1.71
C LYS A 172 -22.42 -12.88 2.07
N GLN A 173 -22.15 -14.06 1.51
CA GLN A 173 -20.90 -14.78 1.76
C GLN A 173 -19.73 -14.10 1.05
N GLY A 174 -19.91 -13.72 -0.23
CA GLY A 174 -18.93 -12.92 -0.96
C GLY A 174 -18.61 -11.61 -0.24
N ASP A 175 -19.62 -10.93 0.29
CA ASP A 175 -19.43 -9.67 1.02
C ASP A 175 -18.64 -9.85 2.31
N ARG A 176 -18.86 -10.94 3.06
CA ARG A 176 -18.03 -11.28 4.24
C ARG A 176 -16.59 -11.59 3.86
N VAL A 177 -16.36 -12.28 2.75
CA VAL A 177 -15.00 -12.55 2.26
C VAL A 177 -14.32 -11.24 1.88
N ARG A 178 -15.02 -10.34 1.17
CA ARG A 178 -14.51 -9.00 0.83
C ARG A 178 -14.16 -8.18 2.07
N ASP A 179 -15.05 -8.08 3.06
CA ASP A 179 -14.78 -7.33 4.32
C ASP A 179 -13.54 -7.90 5.04
N ARG A 180 -13.42 -9.23 5.12
CA ARG A 180 -12.25 -9.88 5.72
C ARG A 180 -10.96 -9.55 4.97
N LEU A 181 -10.97 -9.59 3.63
CA LEU A 181 -9.79 -9.29 2.81
C LEU A 181 -9.43 -7.79 2.86
N ALA A 182 -10.43 -6.90 2.88
CA ALA A 182 -10.23 -5.46 3.08
C ALA A 182 -9.63 -5.17 4.45
N PHE A 183 -10.09 -5.86 5.50
CA PHE A 183 -9.49 -5.78 6.82
C PHE A 183 -8.02 -6.22 6.79
N GLN A 184 -7.69 -7.33 6.12
CA GLN A 184 -6.30 -7.79 5.98
C GLN A 184 -5.40 -6.79 5.24
N LEU A 185 -5.92 -6.06 4.25
CA LEU A 185 -5.20 -4.95 3.63
C LEU A 185 -4.90 -3.85 4.65
N PHE A 186 -5.91 -3.46 5.44
CA PHE A 186 -5.74 -2.49 6.51
C PHE A 186 -4.71 -2.95 7.57
N GLU A 187 -4.74 -4.22 7.99
CA GLU A 187 -3.74 -4.76 8.93
C GLU A 187 -2.30 -4.60 8.37
N ARG A 188 -2.12 -4.87 7.07
CA ARG A 188 -0.82 -4.68 6.39
C ARG A 188 -0.42 -3.20 6.31
N GLU A 189 -1.37 -2.31 6.04
CA GLU A 189 -1.15 -0.86 6.03
C GLU A 189 -0.71 -0.36 7.41
N VAL A 190 -1.39 -0.78 8.48
CA VAL A 190 -1.03 -0.43 9.86
C VAL A 190 0.38 -0.90 10.19
N ASN A 191 0.70 -2.16 9.88
CA ASN A 191 2.05 -2.68 10.13
C ASN A 191 3.10 -1.87 9.36
N ARG A 192 2.88 -1.55 8.08
CA ARG A 192 3.83 -0.74 7.31
C ARG A 192 3.95 0.69 7.81
N ALA A 193 2.84 1.31 8.18
CA ALA A 193 2.84 2.65 8.74
C ALA A 193 3.64 2.66 10.04
N TYR A 194 3.42 1.70 10.93
CA TYR A 194 4.18 1.52 12.16
C TYR A 194 5.69 1.34 11.89
N GLU A 195 6.04 0.39 11.02
CA GLU A 195 7.44 0.09 10.67
C GLU A 195 8.18 1.31 10.09
N ARG A 196 7.48 2.13 9.30
CA ARG A 196 8.06 3.33 8.67
C ARG A 196 8.15 4.52 9.61
N SER A 197 7.15 4.72 10.47
CA SER A 197 7.00 5.97 11.23
C SER A 197 7.40 5.86 12.70
N LEU A 198 7.16 4.71 13.35
CA LEU A 198 7.29 4.58 14.80
C LEU A 198 8.43 3.65 15.24
N ARG A 199 8.86 2.72 14.37
CA ARG A 199 9.90 1.74 14.73
C ARG A 199 11.17 2.40 15.28
N HIS A 200 11.71 3.39 14.57
CA HIS A 200 12.93 4.08 15.00
C HIS A 200 12.80 4.74 16.37
N TYR A 201 11.64 5.34 16.67
CA TYR A 201 11.39 5.95 17.98
C TYR A 201 11.21 4.91 19.08
N ARG A 202 10.58 3.77 18.79
CA ARG A 202 10.52 2.64 19.73
C ARG A 202 11.93 2.14 20.05
N GLU A 203 12.73 1.86 19.02
CA GLU A 203 14.11 1.38 19.18
C GLU A 203 14.94 2.37 20.00
N ALA A 204 14.89 3.66 19.68
CA ALA A 204 15.58 4.70 20.44
C ALA A 204 15.11 4.77 21.91
N LEU A 205 13.81 4.62 22.17
CA LEU A 205 13.28 4.57 23.54
C LEU A 205 13.70 3.30 24.27
N GLU A 206 13.73 2.15 23.61
CA GLU A 206 14.21 0.88 24.17
C GLU A 206 15.69 1.00 24.55
N ASP A 207 16.52 1.53 23.66
CA ASP A 207 17.95 1.78 23.90
C ASP A 207 18.19 2.72 25.09
N ILE A 208 17.45 3.84 25.16
CA ILE A 208 17.52 4.77 26.30
C ILE A 208 17.08 4.07 27.59
N ASN A 209 15.99 3.30 27.55
CA ASN A 209 15.48 2.60 28.72
C ASN A 209 16.48 1.57 29.26
N GLU A 210 17.14 0.83 28.37
CA GLU A 210 18.16 -0.16 28.75
C GLU A 210 19.42 0.50 29.32
N ALA A 211 19.91 1.57 28.69
CA ALA A 211 21.13 2.24 29.10
C ALA A 211 20.99 3.04 30.41
N VAL A 212 19.86 3.73 30.57
CA VAL A 212 19.65 4.68 31.66
C VAL A 212 18.98 4.03 32.87
N ASP A 213 18.16 2.99 32.65
CA ASP A 213 17.28 2.39 33.65
C ASP A 213 16.40 3.45 34.36
N PRO A 214 15.55 4.18 33.62
CA PRO A 214 14.71 5.22 34.19
C PRO A 214 13.68 4.62 35.16
N THR A 215 13.33 5.38 36.20
CA THR A 215 12.20 5.02 37.07
C THR A 215 10.90 4.90 36.26
N ARG A 216 9.90 4.20 36.79
CA ARG A 216 8.60 4.07 36.12
C ARG A 216 7.98 5.43 35.77
N ALA A 217 8.08 6.41 36.67
CA ALA A 217 7.55 7.76 36.44
C ALA A 217 8.31 8.49 35.33
N GLN A 218 9.66 8.42 35.33
CA GLN A 218 10.48 9.00 34.27
C GLN A 218 10.19 8.36 32.92
N ARG A 219 10.05 7.03 32.87
CA ARG A 219 9.73 6.31 31.63
C ARG A 219 8.40 6.77 31.04
N GLU A 220 7.38 6.99 31.87
CA GLU A 220 6.10 7.50 31.38
C GLU A 220 6.24 8.95 30.89
N ASN A 221 6.89 9.83 31.64
CA ASN A 221 7.12 11.23 31.22
C ASN A 221 7.89 11.33 29.90
N ILE A 222 8.94 10.53 29.74
CA ILE A 222 9.72 10.44 28.49
C ILE A 222 8.82 10.00 27.34
N ARG A 223 7.99 8.97 27.57
CA ARG A 223 7.07 8.46 26.55
C ARG A 223 6.04 9.51 26.14
N GLU A 224 5.38 10.15 27.10
CA GLU A 224 4.41 11.21 26.86
C GLU A 224 5.04 12.36 26.08
N HIS A 225 6.27 12.76 26.44
CA HIS A 225 7.00 13.80 25.73
C HIS A 225 7.33 13.41 24.29
N VAL A 226 7.80 12.19 24.04
CA VAL A 226 8.06 11.70 22.68
C VAL A 226 6.77 11.66 21.86
N ILE A 227 5.67 11.17 22.43
CA ILE A 227 4.37 11.17 21.74
C ILE A 227 3.94 12.60 21.38
N ALA A 228 4.04 13.55 22.32
CA ALA A 228 3.72 14.95 22.07
C ALA A 228 4.61 15.52 20.96
N HIS A 229 5.92 15.28 21.01
CA HIS A 229 6.87 15.71 19.99
C HIS A 229 6.53 15.15 18.60
N LEU A 230 6.16 13.88 18.49
CA LEU A 230 5.76 13.26 17.23
C LEU A 230 4.48 13.88 16.67
N ARG A 231 3.52 14.22 17.54
CA ARG A 231 2.28 14.91 17.14
C ARG A 231 2.58 16.31 16.62
N ASP A 232 3.35 17.09 17.38
CA ASP A 232 3.64 18.49 17.09
C ASP A 232 4.46 18.66 15.81
N THR A 233 5.40 17.74 15.57
CA THR A 233 6.24 17.75 14.37
C THR A 233 5.63 17.02 13.19
N ARG A 234 4.51 16.32 13.38
CA ARG A 234 3.85 15.47 12.35
C ARG A 234 4.82 14.49 11.68
N LEU A 235 5.76 13.92 12.45
CA LEU A 235 6.83 13.03 11.97
C LEU A 235 7.90 13.71 11.09
N GLU A 236 7.90 15.03 10.98
CA GLU A 236 8.83 15.82 10.18
C GLU A 236 9.75 16.70 11.06
N ALA A 237 10.18 16.16 12.21
CA ALA A 237 11.04 16.88 13.14
C ALA A 237 12.35 17.32 12.46
N THR A 238 12.73 18.58 12.62
CA THR A 238 14.04 19.12 12.23
C THR A 238 15.15 18.60 13.18
N PRO A 239 16.43 18.65 12.78
CA PRO A 239 17.54 18.34 13.69
C PRO A 239 17.50 19.13 15.00
N GLU A 240 17.13 20.41 14.93
CA GLU A 240 17.03 21.32 16.06
C GLU A 240 15.91 20.90 17.01
N GLN A 241 14.72 20.59 16.47
CA GLN A 241 13.59 20.09 17.26
C GLN A 241 13.90 18.74 17.92
N ARG A 242 14.60 17.84 17.22
CA ARG A 242 15.04 16.55 17.81
C ARG A 242 16.03 16.77 18.96
N ARG A 243 16.96 17.71 18.81
CA ARG A 243 17.91 18.07 19.86
C ARG A 243 17.20 18.64 21.08
N GLU A 244 16.23 19.53 20.86
CA GLU A 244 15.41 20.10 21.94
C GLU A 244 14.64 19.01 22.69
N ALA A 245 13.98 18.10 21.98
CA ALA A 245 13.30 16.96 22.61
C ALA A 245 14.25 16.08 23.44
N MET A 246 15.47 15.82 22.95
CA MET A 246 16.47 15.07 23.71
C MET A 246 16.94 15.82 24.97
N LEU A 247 17.07 17.14 24.91
CA LEU A 247 17.43 17.96 26.08
C LEU A 247 16.31 17.94 27.13
N GLU A 248 15.06 17.97 26.71
CA GLU A 248 13.91 17.82 27.62
C GLU A 248 13.90 16.43 28.26
N ILE A 249 14.12 15.36 27.49
CA ILE A 249 14.29 14.01 28.03
C ILE A 249 15.42 13.95 29.07
N TYR A 250 16.57 14.56 28.78
CA TYR A 250 17.69 14.64 29.71
C TYR A 250 17.31 15.34 31.02
N ARG A 251 16.55 16.45 30.95
CA ARG A 251 16.08 17.20 32.13
C ARG A 251 15.06 16.44 32.96
N MET A 252 14.35 15.47 32.39
CA MET A 252 13.41 14.61 33.13
C MET A 252 14.11 13.56 33.99
N LEU A 253 15.39 13.29 33.73
CA LEU A 253 16.18 12.30 34.46
C LEU A 253 16.82 12.93 35.71
N ASP A 254 17.05 12.12 36.75
CA ASP A 254 17.89 12.48 37.89
C ASP A 254 19.38 12.42 37.55
N ASP A 255 20.22 13.08 38.35
CA ASP A 255 21.66 13.25 38.11
C ASP A 255 22.38 11.93 37.76
N THR A 256 22.09 10.87 38.52
CA THR A 256 22.68 9.53 38.28
C THR A 256 22.33 9.00 36.89
N ARG A 257 21.09 9.21 36.44
CA ARG A 257 20.59 8.76 35.13
C ARG A 257 21.03 9.67 33.99
N GLN A 258 21.15 10.97 34.25
CA GLN A 258 21.74 11.93 33.33
C GLN A 258 23.18 11.56 32.97
N GLU A 259 23.98 11.17 33.97
CA GLU A 259 25.35 10.70 33.74
C GLU A 259 25.36 9.45 32.84
N LYS A 260 24.49 8.47 33.13
CA LYS A 260 24.36 7.26 32.29
C LYS A 260 23.97 7.59 30.84
N LEU A 261 22.98 8.47 30.65
CA LEU A 261 22.55 8.88 29.31
C LEU A 261 23.69 9.58 28.56
N PHE A 262 24.43 10.45 29.24
CA PHE A 262 25.58 11.14 28.65
C PHE A 262 26.67 10.16 28.20
N VAL A 263 27.03 9.19 29.07
CA VAL A 263 28.01 8.14 28.73
C VAL A 263 27.51 7.30 27.55
N HIS A 264 26.23 6.95 27.51
CA HIS A 264 25.64 6.21 26.39
C HIS A 264 25.73 7.00 25.06
N MET A 265 25.37 8.29 25.08
CA MET A 265 25.47 9.15 23.89
C MET A 265 26.91 9.31 23.41
N LEU A 266 27.89 9.41 24.32
CA LEU A 266 29.31 9.46 23.95
C LEU A 266 29.77 8.20 23.23
N LYS A 267 29.38 7.02 23.71
CA LYS A 267 29.72 5.74 23.07
C LYS A 267 29.12 5.61 21.66
N GLN A 268 27.92 6.15 21.44
CA GLN A 268 27.33 6.16 20.10
C GLN A 268 28.02 7.14 19.14
N ALA A 269 28.51 8.28 19.65
CA ALA A 269 29.20 9.29 18.84
C ALA A 269 30.66 8.93 18.51
N ALA A 270 31.31 8.14 19.37
CA ALA A 270 32.67 7.66 19.21
C ALA A 270 32.74 6.17 19.56
N PRO A 271 32.34 5.27 18.64
CA PRO A 271 32.52 3.84 18.82
C PRO A 271 34.02 3.50 18.78
N ASP A 272 34.49 2.72 19.76
CA ASP A 272 35.87 2.19 19.82
C ASP A 272 36.21 1.30 18.60
#